data_AF-A0A5S9MTH1-F1
#
_entry.id   AF-A0A5S9MTH1-F1
#
_cell.length_a   1.000
_cell.length_b   1.000
_cell.length_c   1.000
_cell.angle_alpha   90.00
_cell.angle_beta   90.00
_cell.angle_gamma   90.00
#
_symmetry.space_group_name_H-M   'P 1'
#
loop_
_entity.id
_entity.type
_entity.pdbx_description
1 polymer ?
#
loop_
_entity_poly.entity_id
_entity_poly.type
_entity_poly.pdbx_seq_one_letter_code
_entity_poly.pdbx_strand_id
1 'polypeptide(L)'
;MYIWLFVVPVASKLLIHIGDTANIIIFSHEFNVNLNLPFSWKVFYLAAVFFTLATLLFKFRCPKLIRDHKNFDSFSAEKRPEWHLMFYAEDIGINFSEYKEKYKDNRKLYALIEPDAVTTGPITSGMFWELHRHSNRERAISYYSCLILYMAGLFCIAWVFIENLNWVLQSW
;
A
#
# COMPACT_ATOMS: atom_id res chain seq x y z
N MET A 1 9.83 -2.75 -3.25
CA MET A 1 9.11 -2.64 -4.54
C MET A 1 9.80 -1.75 -5.56
N TYR A 2 10.31 -0.56 -5.20
CA TYR A 2 10.98 0.37 -6.13
C TYR A 2 12.20 -0.21 -6.88
N ILE A 3 12.89 -1.19 -6.29
CA ILE A 3 14.03 -1.87 -6.91
C ILE A 3 13.65 -2.49 -8.27
N TRP A 4 12.42 -2.98 -8.42
CA TRP A 4 11.96 -3.62 -9.65
C TRP A 4 11.79 -2.64 -10.81
N LEU A 5 11.59 -1.34 -10.56
CA LEU A 5 11.58 -0.33 -11.63
C LEU A 5 12.94 -0.20 -12.33
N PHE A 6 14.03 -0.51 -11.63
CA PHE A 6 15.38 -0.44 -12.19
C PHE A 6 15.86 -1.81 -12.68
N VAL A 7 15.59 -2.87 -11.90
CA VAL A 7 16.03 -4.23 -12.23
C VAL A 7 15.38 -4.73 -13.52
N VAL A 8 14.07 -4.50 -13.73
CA VAL A 8 13.36 -5.03 -14.90
C VAL A 8 13.88 -4.47 -16.24
N PRO A 9 14.03 -3.15 -16.45
CA PRO A 9 14.54 -2.63 -17.72
C PRO A 9 16.01 -2.95 -17.96
N VAL A 10 16.82 -3.06 -16.89
CA VAL A 10 18.23 -3.48 -17.02
C VAL A 10 18.31 -4.95 -17.42
N ALA A 11 17.57 -5.84 -16.72
CA ALA A 11 17.53 -7.25 -17.04
C ALA A 11 17.01 -7.51 -18.46
N SER A 12 15.94 -6.82 -18.89
CA SER A 12 15.41 -6.98 -20.24
C SER A 12 16.40 -6.54 -21.32
N LYS A 13 17.12 -5.42 -21.12
CA LYS A 13 18.17 -4.98 -22.05
C LYS A 13 19.36 -5.94 -22.11
N LEU A 14 19.76 -6.49 -20.96
CA LEU A 14 20.84 -7.47 -20.89
C LEU A 14 20.47 -8.76 -21.62
N LEU A 15 19.24 -9.26 -21.43
CA LEU A 15 18.80 -10.48 -22.13
C LEU A 15 18.67 -10.30 -23.64
N ILE A 16 18.19 -9.15 -24.12
CA ILE A 16 18.10 -8.89 -25.57
C ILE A 16 19.48 -8.98 -26.24
N HIS A 17 20.57 -8.66 -25.54
CA HIS A 17 21.93 -8.77 -26.09
C HIS A 17 22.45 -10.21 -26.19
N ILE A 18 21.85 -11.17 -25.49
CA ILE A 18 22.30 -12.57 -25.50
C ILE A 18 21.80 -13.32 -26.75
N GLY A 19 20.79 -12.76 -27.45
CA GLY A 19 20.18 -13.36 -28.63
C GLY A 19 19.10 -14.39 -28.28
N ASP A 20 18.27 -14.73 -29.27
CA ASP A 20 17.11 -15.63 -29.07
C ASP A 20 17.51 -17.10 -28.96
N THR A 21 18.70 -17.46 -29.46
CA THR A 21 19.23 -18.82 -29.46
C THR A 21 20.68 -18.84 -29.00
N ALA A 22 20.97 -19.63 -27.97
CA ALA A 22 22.33 -19.94 -27.56
C ALA A 22 22.71 -21.33 -28.08
N ASN A 23 23.65 -21.37 -29.01
CA ASN A 23 24.25 -22.62 -29.47
C ASN A 23 25.29 -23.07 -28.45
N ILE A 24 24.96 -24.08 -27.65
CA ILE A 24 25.88 -24.65 -26.67
C ILE A 24 26.39 -25.97 -27.24
N ILE A 25 27.71 -26.06 -27.44
CA ILE A 25 28.36 -27.28 -27.92
C ILE A 25 28.80 -28.08 -26.69
N ILE A 26 28.14 -29.19 -26.44
CA ILE A 26 28.50 -30.13 -25.36
C ILE A 26 28.75 -31.49 -26.02
N PHE A 27 29.94 -32.08 -25.80
CA PHE A 27 30.35 -33.37 -26.39
C PHE A 27 30.20 -33.43 -27.93
N SER A 28 30.53 -32.35 -28.65
CA SER A 28 30.41 -32.27 -30.12
C SER A 28 28.99 -32.38 -30.68
N HIS A 29 27.96 -32.25 -29.84
CA HIS A 29 26.58 -32.03 -30.27
C HIS A 29 26.19 -30.56 -30.08
N GLU A 30 25.58 -29.98 -31.11
CA GLU A 30 25.01 -28.64 -31.07
C GLU A 30 23.63 -28.68 -30.42
N PHE A 31 23.51 -28.12 -29.22
CA PHE A 31 22.22 -27.87 -28.59
C PHE A 31 21.80 -26.44 -28.85
N ASN A 32 20.66 -26.27 -29.53
CA ASN A 32 20.06 -24.97 -29.78
C ASN A 32 19.10 -24.66 -28.62
N VAL A 33 19.55 -23.85 -27.65
CA VAL A 33 18.72 -23.45 -26.52
C VAL A 33 18.00 -22.16 -26.89
N ASN A 34 16.67 -22.24 -27.01
CA ASN A 34 15.84 -21.06 -27.20
C ASN A 34 15.74 -20.30 -25.88
N LEU A 35 16.33 -19.10 -25.83
CA LEU A 35 16.36 -18.22 -24.65
C LEU A 35 15.17 -17.26 -24.61
N ASN A 36 14.27 -17.36 -25.59
CA ASN A 36 13.12 -16.48 -25.64
C ASN A 36 12.17 -16.81 -24.49
N LEU A 37 12.00 -15.85 -23.59
CA LEU A 37 11.14 -16.02 -22.42
C LEU A 37 9.67 -15.99 -22.86
N PRO A 38 8.84 -16.87 -22.32
CA PRO A 38 7.46 -17.01 -22.75
C PRO A 38 6.52 -15.92 -22.24
N PHE A 39 7.05 -14.89 -21.58
CA PHE A 39 6.27 -13.80 -21.03
C PHE A 39 6.73 -12.44 -21.51
N SER A 40 5.78 -11.52 -21.59
CA SER A 40 6.07 -10.15 -22.00
C SER A 40 6.77 -9.35 -20.91
N TRP A 41 8.06 -9.06 -21.12
CA TRP A 41 8.83 -8.12 -20.30
C TRP A 41 8.15 -6.75 -20.14
N LYS A 42 7.39 -6.31 -21.15
CA LYS A 42 6.66 -5.04 -21.12
C LYS A 42 5.53 -5.08 -20.09
N VAL A 43 4.77 -6.18 -20.04
CA VAL A 43 3.65 -6.35 -19.08
C VAL A 43 4.20 -6.51 -17.66
N PHE A 44 5.31 -7.24 -17.51
CA PHE A 44 5.99 -7.37 -16.21
C PHE A 44 6.50 -6.02 -15.69
N TYR A 45 7.11 -5.20 -16.55
CA TYR A 45 7.51 -3.84 -16.20
C TYR A 45 6.31 -2.95 -15.83
N LEU A 46 5.24 -3.02 -16.61
CA LEU A 46 4.01 -2.26 -16.34
C LEU A 46 3.41 -2.60 -14.97
N ALA A 47 3.43 -3.88 -14.57
CA ALA A 47 3.03 -4.30 -13.23
C ALA A 47 3.86 -3.61 -12.14
N ALA A 48 5.19 -3.62 -12.29
CA ALA A 48 6.10 -2.97 -11.34
C ALA A 48 5.86 -1.45 -11.24
N VAL A 49 5.53 -0.79 -12.36
CA VAL A 49 5.14 0.62 -12.40
C VAL A 49 3.85 0.86 -11.61
N PHE A 50 2.79 0.09 -11.86
CA PHE A 50 1.51 0.24 -11.14
C PHE A 50 1.66 0.06 -9.64
N PHE A 51 2.38 -0.98 -9.21
CA PHE A 51 2.63 -1.21 -7.80
C PHE A 51 3.46 -0.11 -7.15
N THR A 52 4.46 0.41 -7.87
CA THR A 52 5.26 1.52 -7.37
C THR A 52 4.42 2.78 -7.23
N LEU A 53 3.59 3.09 -8.23
CA LEU A 53 2.70 4.24 -8.20
C LEU A 53 1.66 4.12 -7.08
N ALA A 54 1.09 2.93 -6.88
CA ALA A 54 0.17 2.64 -5.77
C ALA A 54 0.85 2.88 -4.41
N THR A 55 2.06 2.35 -4.23
CA THR A 55 2.83 2.53 -2.99
C THR A 55 3.18 4.00 -2.75
N LEU A 56 3.54 4.72 -3.81
CA LEU A 56 3.89 6.13 -3.74
C LEU A 56 2.67 6.98 -3.38
N LEU A 57 1.54 6.73 -4.04
CA LEU A 57 0.27 7.38 -3.76
C LEU A 57 -0.18 7.13 -2.33
N PHE A 58 -0.08 5.87 -1.85
CA PHE A 58 -0.35 5.53 -0.47
C PHE A 58 0.53 6.32 0.50
N LYS A 59 1.84 6.41 0.27
CA LYS A 59 2.75 7.13 1.16
C LYS A 59 2.48 8.63 1.25
N PHE A 60 2.18 9.27 0.13
CA PHE A 60 1.92 10.72 0.10
C PHE A 60 0.52 11.09 0.60
N ARG A 61 -0.45 10.19 0.42
CA ARG A 61 -1.86 10.52 0.62
C ARG A 61 -2.49 9.81 1.80
N CYS A 62 -1.87 8.80 2.41
CA CYS A 62 -2.36 8.19 3.65
C CYS A 62 -2.09 9.13 4.85
N PRO A 63 -3.09 9.43 5.70
CA PRO A 63 -2.87 10.18 6.94
C PRO A 63 -1.91 9.44 7.86
N LYS A 64 -1.04 10.17 8.55
CA LYS A 64 -0.04 9.57 9.45
C LYS A 64 -0.69 8.72 10.53
N LEU A 65 -1.85 9.13 11.04
CA LEU A 65 -2.59 8.40 12.08
C LEU A 65 -2.91 6.96 11.68
N ILE A 66 -3.47 6.77 10.48
CA ILE A 66 -3.88 5.46 9.96
C ILE A 66 -2.65 4.62 9.58
N ARG A 67 -1.61 5.29 9.08
CA ARG A 67 -0.37 4.64 8.67
C ARG A 67 0.42 4.09 9.87
N ASP A 68 0.50 4.88 10.93
CA ASP A 68 1.35 4.60 12.08
C ASP A 68 0.60 3.74 13.11
N HIS A 69 -0.73 3.87 13.22
CA HIS A 69 -1.54 3.15 14.20
C HIS A 69 -2.81 2.55 13.59
N LYS A 70 -2.91 1.21 13.58
CA LYS A 70 -4.11 0.50 13.09
C LYS A 70 -5.29 0.56 14.05
N ASN A 71 -4.98 0.64 15.35
CA ASN A 71 -5.96 0.61 16.43
C ASN A 71 -5.44 1.41 17.63
N PHE A 72 -6.35 1.73 18.54
CA PHE A 72 -6.00 2.45 19.76
C PHE A 72 -4.98 1.69 20.62
N ASP A 73 -5.02 0.34 20.62
CA ASP A 73 -4.07 -0.46 21.37
C ASP A 73 -2.63 -0.24 20.89
N SER A 74 -2.41 -0.14 19.58
CA SER A 74 -1.07 0.19 19.04
C SER A 74 -0.60 1.58 19.43
N PHE A 75 -1.51 2.56 19.51
CA PHE A 75 -1.20 3.92 19.97
C PHE A 75 -0.89 3.94 21.48
N SER A 76 -1.68 3.23 22.28
CA SER A 76 -1.54 3.12 23.73
C SER A 76 -0.29 2.34 24.15
N ALA A 77 0.08 1.29 23.38
CA ALA A 77 1.27 0.49 23.60
C ALA A 77 2.56 1.31 23.53
N GLU A 78 2.60 2.35 22.70
CA GLU A 78 3.74 3.26 22.60
C GLU A 78 3.85 4.22 23.79
N LYS A 79 2.89 4.19 24.73
CA LYS A 79 2.82 5.06 25.92
C LYS A 79 2.98 6.55 25.59
N ARG A 80 2.60 6.95 24.37
CA ARG A 80 2.72 8.32 23.95
C ARG A 80 1.70 9.18 24.69
N PRO A 81 2.09 10.39 25.12
CA PRO A 81 1.19 11.30 25.79
C PRO A 81 0.12 11.82 24.82
N GLU A 82 -1.03 12.22 25.37
CA GLU A 82 -2.21 12.70 24.62
C GLU A 82 -1.90 13.81 23.62
N TRP A 83 -0.96 14.71 23.93
CA TRP A 83 -0.58 15.81 23.04
C TRP A 83 0.02 15.31 21.72
N HIS A 84 0.48 14.06 21.62
CA HIS A 84 0.95 13.48 20.37
C HIS A 84 -0.17 13.36 19.33
N LEU A 85 -1.45 13.31 19.74
CA LEU A 85 -2.60 13.38 18.85
C LEU A 85 -2.68 14.72 18.09
N MET A 86 -2.05 15.77 18.58
CA MET A 86 -1.96 17.07 17.91
C MET A 86 -1.30 16.97 16.54
N PHE A 87 -0.19 16.22 16.43
CA PHE A 87 0.49 16.04 15.14
C PHE A 87 -0.37 15.30 14.12
N TYR A 88 -1.22 14.39 14.58
CA TYR A 88 -2.16 13.67 13.73
C TYR A 88 -3.34 14.56 13.31
N ALA A 89 -3.78 15.46 14.18
CA ALA A 89 -4.82 16.44 13.87
C ALA A 89 -4.32 17.51 12.89
N GLU A 90 -3.11 18.01 13.07
CA GLU A 90 -2.47 18.95 12.14
C GLU A 90 -2.25 18.34 10.75
N ASP A 91 -1.91 17.04 10.66
CA ASP A 91 -1.73 16.32 9.39
C ASP A 91 -3.00 16.27 8.53
N ILE A 92 -4.17 16.39 9.15
CA ILE A 92 -5.48 16.46 8.49
C ILE A 92 -6.07 17.88 8.51
N GLY A 93 -5.30 18.89 8.92
CA GLY A 93 -5.72 20.29 8.88
C GLY A 93 -6.71 20.71 9.97
N ILE A 94 -6.84 19.93 11.05
CA ILE A 94 -7.71 20.24 12.18
C ILE A 94 -6.91 20.95 13.28
N ASN A 95 -7.45 22.06 13.80
CA ASN A 95 -6.91 22.72 14.97
C ASN A 95 -7.14 21.85 16.22
N PHE A 96 -6.06 21.31 16.80
CA PHE A 96 -6.15 20.39 17.94
C PHE A 96 -6.75 21.03 19.19
N SER A 97 -6.46 22.31 19.47
CA SER A 97 -7.01 22.99 20.64
C SER A 97 -8.53 23.14 20.55
N GLU A 98 -9.04 23.61 19.41
CA GLU A 98 -10.47 23.74 19.16
C GLU A 98 -11.17 22.38 19.17
N TYR A 99 -10.55 21.37 18.54
CA TYR A 99 -11.05 20.00 18.53
C TYR A 99 -11.15 19.41 19.93
N LYS A 100 -10.11 19.58 20.76
CA LYS A 100 -10.08 19.07 22.14
C LYS A 100 -11.11 19.73 23.03
N GLU A 101 -11.30 21.04 22.88
CA GLU A 101 -12.30 21.80 23.64
C GLU A 101 -13.72 21.35 23.27
N LYS A 102 -14.02 21.30 21.97
CA LYS A 102 -15.30 20.79 21.44
C LYS A 102 -15.59 19.35 21.90
N TYR A 103 -14.58 18.49 21.91
CA TYR A 103 -14.72 17.11 22.38
C TYR A 103 -15.05 17.04 23.88
N LYS A 104 -14.37 17.83 24.72
CA LYS A 104 -14.64 17.90 26.16
C LYS A 104 -16.04 18.40 26.46
N ASP A 105 -16.50 19.42 25.75
CA ASP A 105 -17.84 19.98 25.94
C ASP A 105 -18.92 19.02 25.49
N ASN A 106 -18.76 18.37 24.34
CA ASN A 106 -19.67 17.31 23.90
C ASN A 106 -19.72 16.18 24.94
N ARG A 107 -18.56 15.71 25.44
CA ARG A 107 -18.54 14.64 26.45
C ARG A 107 -19.23 15.04 27.75
N LYS A 108 -19.03 16.27 28.22
CA LYS A 108 -19.73 16.79 29.41
C LYS A 108 -21.23 16.85 29.17
N LEU A 109 -21.66 17.30 28.00
CA LEU A 109 -23.07 17.34 27.62
C LEU A 109 -23.70 15.95 27.62
N TYR A 110 -23.03 14.95 27.04
CA TYR A 110 -23.50 13.55 27.07
C TYR A 110 -23.59 12.98 28.49
N ALA A 111 -22.62 13.28 29.36
CA ALA A 111 -22.63 12.85 30.76
C ALA A 111 -23.79 13.47 31.57
N LEU A 112 -24.31 14.63 31.16
CA LEU A 112 -25.48 15.26 31.79
C LEU A 112 -26.80 14.65 31.31
N ILE A 113 -26.86 14.15 30.08
CA ILE A 113 -28.07 13.59 29.46
C ILE A 113 -28.23 12.11 29.82
N GLU A 114 -27.13 11.36 29.86
CA GLU A 114 -27.11 9.95 30.25
C GLU A 114 -26.03 9.70 31.31
N PRO A 115 -26.33 9.92 32.59
CA PRO A 115 -25.37 9.73 33.68
C PRO A 115 -24.89 8.28 33.82
N ASP A 116 -25.70 7.33 33.36
CA ASP A 116 -25.43 5.89 33.42
C ASP A 116 -24.73 5.37 32.16
N ALA A 117 -24.60 6.20 31.11
CA ALA A 117 -23.79 5.88 29.94
C ALA A 117 -22.33 5.89 30.39
N VAL A 118 -21.86 4.70 30.76
CA VAL A 118 -20.48 4.44 31.11
C VAL A 118 -19.61 4.86 29.91
N THR A 119 -19.16 6.11 29.90
CA THR A 119 -18.10 6.60 29.01
C THR A 119 -16.79 6.01 29.50
N THR A 120 -16.67 4.69 29.41
CA THR A 120 -15.70 3.81 30.09
C THR A 120 -14.27 3.98 29.59
N GLY A 121 -14.09 4.68 28.47
CA GLY A 121 -12.80 4.87 27.85
C GLY A 121 -12.01 6.07 28.42
N PRO A 122 -10.67 5.98 28.46
CA PRO A 122 -9.80 7.15 28.58
C PRO A 122 -10.22 8.22 27.56
N ILE A 123 -10.18 9.52 27.92
CA ILE A 123 -10.52 10.61 26.98
C ILE A 123 -9.75 10.47 25.66
N THR A 124 -8.52 10.00 25.76
CA THR A 124 -7.59 9.74 24.65
C THR A 124 -8.11 8.69 23.66
N SER A 125 -8.81 7.65 24.10
CA SER A 125 -9.33 6.60 23.21
C SER A 125 -10.47 7.13 22.35
N GLY A 126 -11.37 7.92 22.94
CA GLY A 126 -12.47 8.54 22.22
C GLY A 126 -12.00 9.57 21.18
N MET A 127 -11.06 10.44 21.56
CA MET A 127 -10.42 11.37 20.62
C MET A 127 -9.68 10.65 19.49
N PHE A 128 -8.96 9.57 19.80
CA PHE A 128 -8.29 8.76 18.78
C PHE A 128 -9.29 8.23 17.74
N TRP A 129 -10.39 7.61 18.18
CA TRP A 129 -11.36 6.99 17.27
C TRP A 129 -12.10 8.01 16.41
N GLU A 130 -12.41 9.17 16.96
CA GLU A 130 -13.06 10.24 16.21
C GLU A 130 -12.11 10.87 15.19
N LEU A 131 -10.85 11.15 15.59
CA LEU A 131 -9.81 11.61 14.68
C LEU A 131 -9.51 10.58 13.58
N HIS A 132 -9.47 9.29 13.94
CA HIS A 132 -9.30 8.18 13.00
C HIS A 132 -10.47 8.10 12.01
N ARG A 133 -11.71 8.25 12.48
CA ARG A 133 -12.90 8.26 11.62
C ARG A 133 -12.89 9.46 10.67
N HIS A 134 -12.50 10.64 11.16
CA HIS A 134 -12.36 11.84 10.34
C HIS A 134 -11.30 11.66 9.25
N SER A 135 -10.12 11.17 9.65
CA SER A 135 -9.00 10.86 8.75
C SER A 135 -9.41 9.86 7.65
N ASN A 136 -10.21 8.85 8.01
CA ASN A 136 -10.68 7.84 7.08
C ASN A 136 -11.71 8.40 6.08
N ARG A 137 -12.62 9.27 6.54
CA ARG A 137 -13.68 9.86 5.71
C ARG A 137 -13.13 10.82 4.64
N GLU A 138 -12.18 11.67 5.01
CA GLU A 138 -11.63 12.66 4.07
C GLU A 138 -10.78 12.05 2.95
N ARG A 139 -10.19 10.88 3.19
CA ARG A 139 -9.24 10.27 2.24
C ARG A 139 -9.72 8.97 1.60
N ALA A 140 -11.02 8.68 1.68
CA ALA A 140 -11.64 7.53 1.02
C ALA A 140 -11.34 7.46 -0.49
N ILE A 141 -11.32 8.61 -1.18
CA ILE A 141 -10.96 8.67 -2.61
C ILE A 141 -9.54 8.13 -2.85
N SER A 142 -8.61 8.48 -1.97
CA SER A 142 -7.20 8.08 -2.10
C SER A 142 -7.02 6.57 -1.86
N TYR A 143 -7.84 5.99 -1.00
CA TYR A 143 -7.92 4.54 -0.81
C TYR A 143 -8.37 3.84 -2.10
N TYR A 144 -9.47 4.28 -2.72
CA TYR A 144 -9.96 3.68 -3.97
C TYR A 144 -8.96 3.83 -5.12
N SER A 145 -8.34 5.00 -5.29
CA SER A 145 -7.29 5.19 -6.30
C SER A 145 -6.10 4.25 -6.10
N CYS A 146 -5.66 4.08 -4.85
CA CYS A 146 -4.58 3.15 -4.51
C CYS A 146 -4.98 1.69 -4.80
N LEU A 147 -6.21 1.31 -4.43
CA LEU A 147 -6.75 -0.03 -4.65
C LEU A 147 -6.84 -0.36 -6.15
N ILE A 148 -7.32 0.57 -6.97
CA ILE A 148 -7.39 0.40 -8.43
C ILE A 148 -5.99 0.16 -9.02
N LEU A 149 -4.98 0.93 -8.59
CA LEU A 149 -3.60 0.74 -9.06
C LEU A 149 -3.01 -0.62 -8.64
N TYR A 150 -3.27 -1.06 -7.40
CA TYR A 150 -2.86 -2.39 -6.95
C TYR A 150 -3.54 -3.50 -7.75
N MET A 151 -4.85 -3.36 -8.02
CA MET A 151 -5.60 -4.33 -8.83
C MET A 151 -5.10 -4.38 -10.28
N ALA A 152 -4.77 -3.23 -10.88
CA ALA A 152 -4.16 -3.17 -12.21
C ALA A 152 -2.79 -3.88 -12.24
N GLY A 153 -1.95 -3.65 -11.22
CA GLY A 153 -0.67 -4.35 -11.09
C GLY A 153 -0.83 -5.87 -10.95
N LEU A 154 -1.78 -6.31 -10.11
CA LEU A 154 -2.10 -7.73 -9.93
C LEU A 154 -2.61 -8.38 -11.22
N PHE A 155 -3.45 -7.67 -11.96
CA PHE A 155 -3.96 -8.14 -13.26
C PHE A 155 -2.81 -8.36 -14.25
N CYS A 156 -1.85 -7.44 -14.33
CA CYS A 156 -0.67 -7.61 -15.19
C CYS A 156 0.18 -8.83 -14.79
N ILE A 157 0.36 -9.09 -13.49
CA ILE A 157 1.09 -10.28 -13.02
C ILE A 157 0.31 -11.57 -13.35
N ALA A 158 -1.00 -11.58 -13.14
CA ALA A 158 -1.84 -12.72 -13.47
C ALA A 158 -1.77 -13.03 -14.97
N TRP A 159 -1.77 -11.99 -15.81
CA TRP A 159 -1.57 -12.14 -17.25
C TRP A 159 -0.24 -12.79 -17.61
N VAL A 160 0.87 -12.29 -17.05
CA VAL A 160 2.21 -12.87 -17.23
C VAL A 160 2.27 -14.33 -16.77
N PHE A 161 1.56 -14.66 -15.70
CA PHE A 161 1.48 -16.03 -15.21
C PHE A 161 0.73 -16.95 -16.19
N ILE A 162 -0.37 -16.48 -16.78
CA ILE A 162 -1.12 -17.20 -17.81
C ILE A 162 -0.29 -17.40 -19.08
N GLU A 163 0.45 -16.37 -19.52
CA GLU A 163 1.38 -16.50 -20.67
C GLU A 163 2.42 -17.61 -20.41
N ASN A 164 3.06 -17.60 -19.25
CA ASN A 164 4.00 -18.65 -18.84
C ASN A 164 3.33 -20.04 -18.80
N LEU A 165 2.14 -20.16 -18.21
CA LEU A 165 1.43 -21.43 -18.09
C LEU A 165 1.07 -22.01 -19.46
N ASN A 166 0.55 -21.18 -20.36
CA ASN A 166 0.17 -21.60 -21.71
C ASN A 166 1.38 -22.09 -22.50
N TRP A 167 2.54 -21.43 -22.37
CA TRP A 167 3.76 -21.88 -23.03
C TRP A 167 4.24 -23.23 -22.51
N VAL A 168 4.19 -23.46 -21.19
CA VAL A 168 4.52 -24.77 -20.61
C VAL A 168 3.56 -25.84 -21.12
N LEU A 169 2.25 -25.58 -21.13
CA LEU A 169 1.24 -26.53 -21.62
C LEU A 169 1.37 -26.86 -23.11
N GLN A 170 1.86 -25.92 -23.94
CA GLN A 170 2.11 -26.16 -25.37
C GLN A 170 3.43 -26.90 -25.65
N SER A 171 4.36 -26.88 -24.67
CA SER A 171 5.68 -27.52 -24.79
C SER A 171 5.69 -28.98 -24.30
N TRP A 172 4.55 -29.48 -23.80
CA TRP A 172 4.28 -30.88 -23.44
C TRP A 172 3.44 -31.56 -24.52
#